data_AF-A0A1C3EPY9-F1
#
_entry.id   AF-A0A1C3EPY9-F1
#
_cell.length_a   1.000
_cell.length_b   1.000
_cell.length_c   1.000
_cell.angle_alpha   90.00
_cell.angle_beta   90.00
_cell.angle_gamma   90.00
#
_symmetry.space_group_name_H-M   'P 1'
#
loop_
_entity.id
_entity.type
_entity.pdbx_description
1 polymer ?
#
loop_
_entity_poly.entity_id
_entity_poly.type
_entity_poly.pdbx_seq_one_letter_code
_entity_poly.pdbx_strand_id
1 'polypeptide(L)'
;MEKVLESFDKQDAAEWGKLISDVGNKRQPIKLLIGDKTKHEFVTYSCHTHKLQTDFLSPSLNLAKSQIQPTQNVVICDSKRYDSLFRLLTLLHHQAIVVLVDEMWTPDWCWHFRKHLFLTRQDLNFS
;
A
#
# COMPACT_ATOMS: atom_id res chain seq x y z
N MET A 1 -13.71 -17.42 2.92
CA MET A 1 -12.37 -16.87 3.18
C MET A 1 -11.31 -17.62 2.35
N GLU A 2 -11.42 -18.96 2.20
CA GLU A 2 -10.61 -19.73 1.24
C GLU A 2 -10.72 -19.24 -0.22
N LYS A 3 -11.92 -18.86 -0.67
CA LYS A 3 -12.15 -18.38 -2.05
C LYS A 3 -11.37 -17.11 -2.48
N VAL A 4 -10.92 -16.28 -1.54
CA VAL A 4 -10.16 -15.05 -1.85
C VAL A 4 -8.68 -15.40 -2.08
N LEU A 5 -8.16 -16.31 -1.26
CA LEU A 5 -6.83 -16.90 -1.42
C LEU A 5 -6.73 -17.86 -2.61
N GLU A 6 -7.86 -18.32 -3.17
CA GLU A 6 -7.87 -19.09 -4.43
C GLU A 6 -7.67 -18.22 -5.67
N SER A 7 -7.92 -16.90 -5.57
CA SER A 7 -7.76 -15.96 -6.70
C SER A 7 -6.37 -15.32 -6.78
N PHE A 8 -5.64 -15.31 -5.67
CA PHE A 8 -4.23 -14.93 -5.61
C PHE A 8 -3.40 -16.21 -5.57
N ASP A 9 -2.31 -16.28 -6.34
CA ASP A 9 -1.36 -17.37 -6.16
C ASP A 9 -0.91 -17.39 -4.69
N LYS A 10 -0.88 -18.57 -4.07
CA LYS A 10 -0.45 -18.72 -2.67
C LYS A 10 0.97 -18.20 -2.46
N GLN A 11 1.80 -18.29 -3.49
CA GLN A 11 3.15 -17.75 -3.47
C GLN A 11 3.14 -16.21 -3.48
N ASP A 12 2.37 -15.59 -4.36
CA ASP A 12 2.18 -14.14 -4.40
C ASP A 12 1.67 -13.60 -3.06
N ALA A 13 0.75 -14.34 -2.44
CA ALA A 13 0.18 -13.98 -1.13
C ALA A 13 1.26 -13.94 -0.03
N ALA A 14 2.17 -14.91 -0.02
CA ALA A 14 3.25 -14.98 0.95
C ALA A 14 4.29 -13.86 0.74
N GLU A 15 4.66 -13.61 -0.52
CA GLU A 15 5.63 -12.56 -0.89
C GLU A 15 5.13 -11.17 -0.51
N TRP A 16 3.89 -10.84 -0.88
CA TRP A 16 3.27 -9.57 -0.47
C TRP A 16 3.14 -9.44 1.04
N GLY A 17 2.77 -10.54 1.72
CA GLY A 17 2.68 -10.57 3.18
C GLY A 17 4.00 -10.20 3.85
N LYS A 18 5.11 -10.75 3.35
CA LYS A 18 6.46 -10.45 3.84
C LYS A 18 6.84 -8.98 3.61
N LEU A 19 6.69 -8.49 2.37
CA LEU A 19 7.00 -7.08 2.07
C LEU A 19 6.20 -6.12 2.95
N ILE A 20 4.90 -6.36 3.10
CA ILE A 20 3.98 -5.57 3.94
C ILE A 20 4.46 -5.59 5.40
N SER A 21 4.91 -6.74 5.91
CA SER A 21 5.49 -6.87 7.25
C SER A 21 6.77 -6.05 7.41
N ASP A 22 7.68 -6.14 6.43
CA ASP A 22 8.98 -5.46 6.48
C ASP A 22 8.83 -3.93 6.51
N VAL A 23 7.91 -3.40 5.71
CA VAL A 23 7.64 -1.95 5.69
C VAL A 23 6.75 -1.49 6.86
N GLY A 24 5.90 -2.38 7.38
CA GLY A 24 4.91 -2.09 8.42
C GLY A 24 5.44 -2.11 9.85
N ASN A 25 6.67 -2.57 10.10
CA ASN A 25 7.19 -2.90 11.43
C ASN A 25 7.42 -1.70 12.39
N LYS A 26 6.96 -0.49 12.03
CA LYS A 26 7.25 0.77 12.75
C LYS A 26 6.12 1.29 13.66
N ARG A 27 5.22 0.41 14.12
CA ARG A 27 4.09 0.71 15.05
C ARG A 27 3.08 1.76 14.56
N GLN A 28 3.15 2.22 13.31
CA GLN A 28 2.13 3.08 12.72
C GLN A 28 1.14 2.27 11.86
N PRO A 29 -0.14 2.69 11.79
CA PRO A 29 -1.10 2.02 10.93
C PRO A 29 -0.71 2.16 9.46
N ILE A 30 -0.75 1.04 8.75
CA ILE A 30 -0.66 0.99 7.29
C ILE A 30 -1.92 1.61 6.72
N LYS A 31 -1.75 2.57 5.81
CA LYS A 31 -2.84 3.32 5.19
C LYS A 31 -3.31 2.60 3.92
N LEU A 32 -4.57 2.20 3.89
CA LEU A 32 -5.15 1.46 2.79
C LEU A 32 -5.93 2.40 1.87
N LEU A 33 -5.54 2.40 0.60
CA LEU A 33 -6.19 3.11 -0.50
C LEU A 33 -6.50 2.11 -1.62
N ILE A 34 -7.40 1.17 -1.33
CA ILE A 34 -7.73 0.05 -2.21
C ILE A 34 -9.19 0.15 -2.64
N GLY A 35 -9.44 0.18 -3.95
CA GLY A 35 -10.78 0.17 -4.54
C GLY A 35 -11.32 -1.23 -4.83
N ASP A 36 -10.45 -2.21 -5.02
CA ASP A 36 -10.80 -3.59 -5.26
C ASP A 36 -11.07 -4.37 -3.97
N LYS A 37 -12.28 -4.93 -3.84
CA LYS A 37 -12.72 -5.63 -2.63
C LYS A 37 -11.87 -6.86 -2.32
N THR A 38 -11.48 -7.63 -3.33
CA THR A 38 -10.70 -8.86 -3.14
C THR A 38 -9.28 -8.53 -2.66
N LYS A 39 -8.63 -7.54 -3.28
CA LYS A 39 -7.29 -7.08 -2.85
C LYS A 39 -7.34 -6.47 -1.46
N HIS A 40 -8.40 -5.74 -1.15
CA HIS A 40 -8.60 -5.15 0.15
C HIS A 40 -8.68 -6.21 1.26
N GLU A 41 -9.46 -7.26 1.04
CA GLU A 41 -9.56 -8.40 1.96
C GLU A 41 -8.19 -9.10 2.11
N PHE A 42 -7.48 -9.32 1.00
CA PHE A 42 -6.14 -9.92 0.99
C PHE A 42 -5.12 -9.12 1.80
N VAL A 43 -5.01 -7.81 1.54
CA VAL A 43 -4.06 -6.93 2.24
C VAL A 43 -4.39 -6.84 3.73
N THR A 44 -5.67 -6.69 4.07
CA THR A 44 -6.13 -6.65 5.47
C THR A 44 -5.78 -7.94 6.20
N TYR A 45 -6.01 -9.09 5.56
CA TYR A 45 -5.63 -10.39 6.10
C TYR A 45 -4.13 -10.52 6.32
N SER A 46 -3.33 -10.09 5.34
CA SER A 46 -1.86 -10.11 5.42
C SER A 46 -1.34 -9.25 6.57
N CYS A 47 -1.86 -8.03 6.71
CA CYS A 47 -1.54 -7.15 7.84
C CYS A 47 -1.93 -7.77 9.18
N HIS A 48 -3.14 -8.32 9.29
CA HIS A 48 -3.62 -8.97 10.52
C HIS A 48 -2.73 -10.15 10.94
N THR A 49 -2.32 -10.98 9.97
CA THR A 49 -1.42 -12.13 10.20
C THR A 49 -0.08 -11.69 10.78
N HIS A 50 0.42 -10.52 10.36
CA HIS A 50 1.67 -9.93 10.84
C HIS A 50 1.48 -8.95 12.01
N LYS A 51 0.29 -8.90 12.63
CA LYS A 51 -0.06 -8.00 13.74
C LYS A 51 0.15 -6.51 13.44
N LEU A 52 -0.01 -6.13 12.17
CA LEU A 52 0.08 -4.75 11.70
C LEU A 52 -1.28 -4.08 11.85
N GLN A 53 -1.27 -2.82 12.30
CA GLN A 53 -2.49 -2.00 12.30
C GLN A 53 -2.75 -1.49 10.88
N THR A 54 -4.03 -1.38 10.51
CA THR A 54 -4.46 -0.85 9.21
C THR A 54 -5.53 0.21 9.40
N ASP A 55 -5.42 1.32 8.67
CA ASP A 55 -6.45 2.35 8.61
C ASP A 55 -6.84 2.63 7.16
N PHE A 56 -8.12 2.87 6.93
CA PHE A 56 -8.61 3.33 5.63
C PHE A 56 -8.36 4.82 5.45
N LEU A 57 -7.81 5.18 4.29
CA LEU A 57 -7.74 6.59 3.92
C LEU A 57 -9.13 7.10 3.55
N SER A 58 -9.47 8.25 4.11
CA SER A 58 -10.73 8.91 3.81
C SER A 58 -10.84 9.21 2.30
N PRO A 59 -12.03 9.11 1.69
CA PRO A 59 -12.27 9.62 0.35
C PRO A 59 -12.04 11.14 0.24
N SER A 60 -12.14 11.85 1.37
CA SER A 60 -11.83 13.28 1.45
C SER A 60 -10.32 13.47 1.49
N LEU A 61 -9.79 14.13 0.46
CA LEU A 61 -8.35 14.35 0.27
C LEU A 61 -7.68 15.10 1.44
N ASN A 62 -8.36 16.09 2.02
CA ASN A 62 -7.83 16.83 3.17
C ASN A 62 -7.76 15.97 4.44
N LEU A 63 -8.76 15.10 4.64
CA LEU A 63 -8.75 14.15 5.74
C LEU A 63 -7.67 13.09 5.51
N ALA A 64 -7.57 12.51 4.31
CA ALA A 64 -6.52 11.56 3.93
C ALA A 64 -5.11 12.14 4.16
N LYS A 65 -4.88 13.41 3.80
CA LYS A 65 -3.61 14.10 4.08
C LYS A 65 -3.31 14.14 5.58
N SER A 66 -4.28 14.52 6.41
CA SER A 66 -4.10 14.62 7.86
C SER A 66 -3.84 13.26 8.54
N GLN A 67 -4.28 12.16 7.92
CA GLN A 67 -4.06 10.80 8.41
C GLN A 67 -2.64 10.28 8.14
N ILE A 68 -1.86 10.94 7.28
CA ILE A 68 -0.49 10.55 6.93
C ILE A 68 0.48 11.44 7.73
N GLN A 69 1.18 10.86 8.70
CA GLN A 69 2.03 11.61 9.65
C GLN A 69 3.48 11.79 9.14
N PRO A 70 4.28 12.75 9.63
CA PRO A 70 5.64 12.97 9.12
C PRO A 70 6.60 11.76 9.14
N THR A 71 6.33 10.73 9.95
CA THR A 71 7.22 9.59 10.17
C THR A 71 6.72 8.30 9.52
N GLN A 72 7.32 7.93 8.38
CA GLN A 72 7.24 6.60 7.74
C GLN A 72 5.85 5.97 7.65
N ASN A 73 4.91 6.64 6.94
CA ASN A 73 3.67 5.97 6.56
C ASN A 73 3.89 5.04 5.38
N VAL A 74 3.28 3.89 5.49
CA VAL A 74 3.07 2.96 4.39
C VAL A 74 1.67 3.21 3.84
N VAL A 75 1.56 3.49 2.55
CA VAL A 75 0.30 3.57 1.81
C VAL A 75 0.25 2.40 0.85
N ILE A 76 -0.74 1.52 0.99
CA ILE A 76 -0.97 0.43 0.04
C ILE A 76 -2.10 0.85 -0.90
N CYS A 77 -1.85 0.80 -2.20
CA CYS A 77 -2.76 1.31 -3.22
C CYS A 77 -2.89 0.35 -4.41
N ASP A 78 -4.13 0.20 -4.91
CA ASP A 78 -4.42 -0.49 -6.15
C ASP A 78 -4.67 0.49 -7.31
N SER A 79 -4.63 -0.04 -8.53
CA SER A 79 -4.81 0.75 -9.77
C SER A 79 -6.12 1.54 -9.82
N LYS A 80 -7.19 1.04 -9.18
CA LYS A 80 -8.50 1.70 -9.10
C LYS A 80 -8.47 3.02 -8.33
N ARG A 81 -7.41 3.30 -7.56
CA ARG A 81 -7.30 4.50 -6.71
C ARG A 81 -6.12 5.40 -7.08
N TYR A 82 -5.50 5.21 -8.24
CA TYR A 82 -4.35 6.03 -8.66
C TYR A 82 -4.66 7.51 -8.77
N ASP A 83 -5.85 7.91 -9.22
CA ASP A 83 -6.23 9.32 -9.23
C ASP A 83 -6.24 9.92 -7.81
N SER A 84 -6.74 9.17 -6.83
CA SER A 84 -6.74 9.58 -5.42
C SER A 84 -5.32 9.61 -4.87
N LEU A 85 -4.50 8.62 -5.20
CA LEU A 85 -3.10 8.55 -4.81
C LEU A 85 -2.30 9.73 -5.37
N PHE A 86 -2.42 10.02 -6.65
CA PHE A 86 -1.71 11.12 -7.33
C PHE A 86 -2.01 12.47 -6.67
N ARG A 87 -3.30 12.74 -6.40
CA ARG A 87 -3.73 13.95 -5.68
C ARG A 87 -3.18 14.00 -4.27
N LEU A 88 -3.16 12.87 -3.56
CA LEU A 88 -2.63 12.78 -2.21
C LEU A 88 -1.14 13.06 -2.15
N LEU A 89 -0.34 12.39 -3.00
CA LEU A 89 1.12 12.56 -3.06
C LEU A 89 1.54 14.01 -3.41
N THR A 90 0.74 14.68 -4.24
CA THR A 90 0.95 16.10 -4.57
C THR A 90 0.84 17.00 -3.32
N LEU A 91 -0.03 16.63 -2.38
CA LEU A 91 -0.31 17.43 -1.17
C LEU A 91 0.52 17.05 0.05
N LEU A 92 1.14 15.88 0.06
CA LEU A 92 2.02 15.47 1.15
C LEU A 92 3.29 16.32 1.15
N HIS A 93 3.75 16.78 2.31
CA HIS A 93 5.00 17.54 2.42
C HIS A 93 6.18 16.66 2.88
N HIS A 94 5.89 15.40 3.21
CA HIS A 94 6.79 14.45 3.81
C HIS A 94 6.82 13.15 3.02
N GLN A 95 7.88 12.36 3.24
CA GLN A 95 8.08 11.08 2.57
C GLN A 95 7.03 10.05 3.02
N ALA A 96 6.63 9.21 2.07
CA ALA A 96 5.79 8.04 2.30
C ALA A 96 6.37 6.86 1.52
N ILE A 97 6.17 5.65 2.03
CA ILE A 97 6.39 4.40 1.30
C ILE A 97 5.05 4.04 0.66
N VAL A 98 5.03 3.88 -0.65
CA VAL A 98 3.82 3.60 -1.42
C VAL A 98 3.97 2.23 -2.05
N VAL A 99 3.11 1.29 -1.66
CA VAL A 99 3.08 -0.06 -2.21
C VAL A 99 1.98 -0.12 -3.27
N LEU A 100 2.37 -0.33 -4.53
CA LEU A 100 1.46 -0.47 -5.67
C LEU A 100 1.24 -1.96 -5.94
N VAL A 101 0.12 -2.49 -5.45
CA VAL A 101 -0.12 -3.96 -5.43
C VAL A 101 -0.42 -4.57 -6.80
N ASP A 102 -0.66 -3.73 -7.81
CA ASP A 102 -1.02 -4.14 -9.17
C ASP A 102 0.13 -4.06 -10.15
N GLU A 103 1.21 -3.37 -9.79
CA GLU A 103 2.27 -3.03 -10.72
C GLU A 103 3.41 -4.02 -10.63
N MET A 104 3.81 -4.54 -11.79
CA MET A 104 5.04 -5.33 -11.88
C MET A 104 6.28 -4.45 -11.70
N TRP A 105 6.27 -3.28 -12.33
CA TRP A 105 7.38 -2.34 -12.40
C TRP A 105 6.92 -0.96 -11.92
N THR A 106 7.84 -0.14 -11.40
CA THR A 106 7.53 1.24 -11.02
C THR A 106 7.04 2.04 -12.24
N PRO A 107 5.81 2.58 -12.24
CA PRO A 107 5.30 3.37 -13.36
C PRO A 107 6.04 4.70 -13.58
N ASP A 108 6.08 5.17 -14.83
CA ASP A 108 6.75 6.43 -15.22
C ASP A 108 6.22 7.68 -14.49
N TRP A 109 4.95 7.67 -14.08
CA TRP A 109 4.40 8.81 -13.35
C TRP A 109 5.01 8.95 -11.94
N CYS A 110 5.53 7.87 -11.35
CA CYS A 110 6.16 7.89 -10.02
C CYS A 110 7.39 8.81 -9.98
N TRP A 111 8.04 9.06 -11.12
CA TRP A 111 9.21 9.93 -11.24
C TRP A 111 8.91 11.41 -10.94
N HIS A 112 7.63 11.82 -11.00
CA HIS A 112 7.17 13.14 -10.56
C HIS A 112 7.20 13.29 -9.04
N PHE A 113 7.27 12.18 -8.31
CA PHE A 113 7.09 12.08 -6.86
C PHE A 113 8.36 11.62 -6.14
N ARG A 114 9.53 12.18 -6.52
CA ARG A 114 10.87 11.74 -6.09
C ARG A 114 11.12 11.64 -4.57
N LYS A 115 10.32 12.33 -3.76
CA LYS A 115 10.41 12.27 -2.29
C LYS A 115 9.76 11.02 -1.68
N HIS A 116 8.96 10.29 -2.45
CA HIS A 116 8.27 9.07 -2.02
C HIS A 116 9.04 7.85 -2.49
N LEU A 117 9.00 6.77 -1.70
CA LEU A 117 9.51 5.47 -2.09
C LEU A 117 8.35 4.66 -2.68
N PHE A 118 8.52 4.11 -3.87
CA PHE A 118 7.53 3.24 -4.48
C PHE A 118 8.03 1.81 -4.46
N LEU A 119 7.17 0.90 -4.01
CA LEU A 119 7.40 -0.54 -4.00
C LEU A 119 6.32 -1.20 -4.84
N THR A 120 6.74 -2.19 -5.61
CA THR A 120 5.97 -2.89 -6.63
C THR A 120 6.31 -4.37 -6.56
N ARG A 121 5.74 -5.18 -7.46
CA ARG A 121 5.98 -6.63 -7.46
C ARG A 121 7.45 -6.99 -7.71
N GLN A 122 8.20 -6.21 -8.50
CA GLN A 122 9.65 -6.44 -8.69
C GLN A 122 10.43 -6.43 -7.37
N ASP A 123 9.95 -5.70 -6.36
CA ASP A 123 10.62 -5.51 -5.08
C ASP A 123 10.40 -6.69 -4.12
N LEU A 124 9.51 -7.63 -4.46
CA LEU A 124 9.27 -8.85 -3.70
C LEU A 124 10.47 -9.81 -3.73
N ASN A 125 11.18 -9.85 -4.86
CA ASN A 125 12.29 -10.79 -5.11
C ASN A 125 13.61 -10.42 -4.43
N PHE A 126 13.67 -9.26 -3.75
CA PHE A 126 14.88 -8.78 -3.05
C PHE A 126 14.80 -8.91 -1.53
N SER A 127 13.74 -9.54 -0.99
CA SER A 127 13.51 -9.70 0.44
C SER A 127 13.83 -11.09 0.95
#